data_AF-A0A101Y3E0-F1
#
_entry.id   AF-A0A101Y3E0-F1
#
_cell.length_a   1.000
_cell.length_b   1.000
_cell.length_c   1.000
_cell.angle_alpha   90.00
_cell.angle_beta   90.00
_cell.angle_gamma   90.00
#
_symmetry.space_group_name_H-M   'P 1'
#
loop_
_entity.id
_entity.type
_entity.pdbx_description
1 polymer ?
#
loop_
_entity_poly.entity_id
_entity_poly.type
_entity_poly.pdbx_seq_one_letter_code
_entity_poly.pdbx_strand_id
1 'polypeptide(L)'
;MKNNSLISIKAITFAALLSLSVMGCSNAQNSSAAVVTSTQAAATQAAGTTASSWTTSSTEAATTTTTISTDTTALFSDRDLEQTADLTAATQMNLESNQDVTLSEEGVYVLSGDVDNVTVTVEAAEEAKVQIVLDGVSITNTDSPAIYVKAADKVFVTSTDSENHMEVTGSYVADGETNLDAVIFSRADVTLNGTGSLDIVSAQGNGISSKDDLKITGGVYTIKSSADALEAGDAILINDGTVTIDTGKDALHSENEEDTTLGNIYIEGGTLNIKAADDAITANNLVQIDGGTINIETAVEGIEGNNIIVNDGQITLYATDDGINASPKVNDNASIEVNGGAIKVSMGSGDTDAFDSNGNLYINGGVIDVEATSAFDADGTAELNGGTVTVNGEQITEITVSRGGGGGGGFRGGAGGGGGMGH
;
A
#
# COMPACT_ATOMS: atom_id res chain seq x y z
N MET A 1 -21.42 62.23 5.90
CA MET A 1 -21.55 61.23 6.98
C MET A 1 -20.69 60.05 6.55
N LYS A 2 -19.36 60.09 6.76
CA LYS A 2 -18.64 59.40 7.86
C LYS A 2 -19.23 58.02 8.19
N ASN A 3 -18.56 56.94 7.76
CA ASN A 3 -17.77 56.09 8.67
C ASN A 3 -16.89 55.08 7.91
N ASN A 4 -15.61 55.07 8.30
CA ASN A 4 -14.58 54.09 7.98
C ASN A 4 -14.61 52.94 9.00
N SER A 5 -14.13 51.76 8.60
CA SER A 5 -13.59 50.69 9.46
C SER A 5 -12.82 49.71 8.56
N LEU A 6 -11.54 49.92 8.22
CA LEU A 6 -10.32 49.43 8.91
C LEU A 6 -10.46 48.01 9.51
N ILE A 7 -9.89 47.02 8.81
CA ILE A 7 -9.58 45.69 9.34
C ILE A 7 -8.05 45.54 9.39
N SER A 8 -7.61 45.04 10.54
CA SER A 8 -6.24 44.95 11.05
C SER A 8 -5.45 43.81 10.41
N ILE A 9 -4.27 44.12 9.87
CA ILE A 9 -3.21 43.15 9.52
C ILE A 9 -2.48 42.72 10.79
N LYS A 10 -2.38 41.40 11.05
CA LYS A 10 -1.44 40.83 12.03
C LYS A 10 -0.42 39.99 11.28
N ALA A 11 0.82 40.47 11.27
CA ALA A 11 2.00 39.73 10.84
C ALA A 11 2.42 38.76 11.95
N ILE A 12 2.69 37.49 11.59
CA ILE A 12 3.31 36.50 12.46
C ILE A 12 4.73 36.26 11.92
N THR A 13 5.70 36.64 12.73
CA THR A 13 7.14 36.38 12.61
C THR A 13 7.44 34.90 12.86
N PHE A 14 8.10 34.23 11.91
CA PHE A 14 8.71 32.92 12.10
C PHE A 14 10.22 33.10 12.37
N ALA A 15 10.67 32.60 13.52
CA ALA A 15 12.07 32.68 13.96
C ALA A 15 12.83 31.42 13.54
N ALA A 16 13.95 31.62 12.85
CA ALA A 16 14.91 30.58 12.51
C ALA A 16 15.73 30.18 13.74
N LEU A 17 15.92 28.87 13.95
CA LEU A 17 16.88 28.33 14.90
C LEU A 17 17.75 27.29 14.19
N LEU A 18 19.03 27.67 14.09
CA LEU A 18 20.15 26.93 13.54
C LEU A 18 20.99 26.45 14.73
N SER A 19 21.32 25.16 14.81
CA SER A 19 22.45 24.72 15.64
C SER A 19 23.14 23.47 15.09
N LEU A 20 24.42 23.65 14.83
CA LEU A 20 25.45 22.72 14.36
C LEU A 20 26.00 21.82 15.49
N SER A 21 26.25 20.55 15.13
CA SER A 21 27.41 19.65 15.43
C SER A 21 28.13 19.64 16.80
N VAL A 22 28.57 18.45 17.26
CA VAL A 22 29.96 17.92 17.19
C VAL A 22 30.10 16.59 17.98
N MET A 23 30.96 15.70 17.44
CA MET A 23 31.51 14.41 17.93
C MET A 23 31.95 14.28 19.41
N GLY A 24 32.03 13.03 19.88
CA GLY A 24 32.96 12.64 20.97
C GLY A 24 32.99 11.15 21.32
N CYS A 25 33.97 10.41 20.80
CA CYS A 25 34.31 9.02 21.15
C CYS A 25 34.90 8.85 22.57
N SER A 26 34.76 7.67 23.17
CA SER A 26 35.88 6.72 23.48
C SER A 26 35.77 5.91 24.80
N ASN A 27 35.86 4.58 24.62
CA ASN A 27 36.66 3.54 25.29
C ASN A 27 36.71 3.34 26.83
N ALA A 28 36.20 2.15 27.20
CA ALA A 28 36.95 0.96 27.65
C ALA A 28 37.31 0.69 29.14
N GLN A 29 37.32 -0.63 29.43
CA GLN A 29 37.94 -1.44 30.50
C GLN A 29 37.12 -1.66 31.78
N ASN A 30 36.60 -2.87 32.03
CA ASN A 30 37.25 -4.14 32.42
C ASN A 30 37.71 -4.16 33.89
N SER A 31 37.08 -4.99 34.73
CA SER A 31 37.74 -5.84 35.75
C SER A 31 36.76 -6.77 36.47
N SER A 32 36.88 -8.04 36.11
CA SER A 32 36.92 -9.28 36.91
C SER A 32 36.52 -9.35 38.40
N ALA A 33 35.81 -10.48 38.66
CA ALA A 33 35.93 -11.43 39.78
C ALA A 33 35.26 -11.13 41.13
N ALA A 34 34.30 -12.00 41.50
CA ALA A 34 34.50 -12.94 42.62
C ALA A 34 33.39 -14.01 42.66
N VAL A 35 33.84 -15.27 42.72
CA VAL A 35 33.07 -16.48 43.00
C VAL A 35 32.72 -16.55 44.48
N VAL A 36 31.48 -16.87 44.83
CA VAL A 36 31.15 -17.51 46.11
C VAL A 36 30.09 -18.59 45.89
N THR A 37 30.53 -19.83 46.09
CA THR A 37 29.75 -21.06 46.16
C THR A 37 29.01 -21.15 47.50
N SER A 38 27.75 -21.60 47.50
CA SER A 38 27.17 -22.29 48.66
C SER A 38 26.25 -23.43 48.23
N THR A 39 26.68 -24.62 48.64
CA THR A 39 26.01 -25.92 48.55
C THR A 39 25.08 -26.17 49.72
N GLN A 40 23.96 -26.86 49.45
CA GLN A 40 23.26 -27.91 50.24
C GLN A 40 21.76 -27.79 49.98
N ALA A 41 20.94 -28.83 50.02
CA ALA A 41 21.08 -30.28 49.85
C ALA A 41 19.62 -30.79 49.80
N ALA A 42 19.39 -31.81 48.98
CA ALA A 42 18.08 -32.45 48.83
C ALA A 42 17.69 -33.30 50.04
N ALA A 43 16.38 -33.39 50.31
CA ALA A 43 15.79 -34.48 51.07
C ALA A 43 14.48 -34.93 50.40
N THR A 44 14.52 -36.16 49.91
CA THR A 44 13.45 -36.94 49.28
C THR A 44 12.61 -37.65 50.35
N GLN A 45 11.27 -37.71 50.20
CA GLN A 45 10.45 -38.78 50.77
C GLN A 45 9.33 -39.18 49.81
N ALA A 46 9.03 -40.47 49.79
CA ALA A 46 8.33 -41.19 48.75
C ALA A 46 6.91 -41.63 49.15
N ALA A 47 6.12 -41.86 48.08
CA ALA A 47 5.06 -42.86 47.87
C ALA A 47 3.74 -42.79 48.67
N GLY A 48 2.66 -42.64 47.90
CA GLY A 48 1.29 -42.98 48.27
C GLY A 48 0.39 -42.99 47.03
N THR A 49 0.30 -44.13 46.34
CA THR A 49 -0.64 -44.39 45.24
C THR A 49 -2.04 -44.68 45.76
N THR A 50 -3.04 -43.93 45.30
CA THR A 50 -4.44 -44.40 45.24
C THR A 50 -5.08 -43.86 43.97
N ALA A 51 -5.48 -44.78 43.08
CA ALA A 51 -6.16 -44.48 41.83
C ALA A 51 -7.55 -43.87 42.09
N SER A 52 -7.87 -42.80 41.39
CA SER A 52 -9.24 -42.25 41.26
C SER A 52 -9.37 -41.74 39.83
N SER A 53 -10.19 -42.44 39.06
CA SER A 53 -10.56 -42.11 37.68
C SER A 53 -11.27 -40.76 37.64
N TRP A 54 -10.63 -39.75 37.05
CA TRP A 54 -11.25 -38.51 36.63
C TRP A 54 -11.13 -38.41 35.12
N THR A 55 -12.26 -38.58 34.45
CA THR A 55 -12.46 -38.26 33.04
C THR A 55 -12.37 -36.75 32.91
N THR A 56 -11.22 -36.23 32.48
CA THR A 56 -11.08 -34.83 32.10
C THR A 56 -11.27 -34.75 30.60
N SER A 57 -12.41 -34.21 30.19
CA SER A 57 -12.71 -33.84 28.81
C SER A 57 -11.69 -32.81 28.37
N SER A 58 -10.71 -33.22 27.56
CA SER A 58 -9.88 -32.30 26.79
C SER A 58 -10.76 -31.75 25.67
N THR A 59 -11.36 -30.58 25.91
CA THR A 59 -11.80 -29.72 24.82
C THR A 59 -10.53 -29.29 24.09
N GLU A 60 -10.26 -29.92 22.95
CA GLU A 60 -9.44 -29.30 21.91
C GLU A 60 -10.05 -27.92 21.65
N ALA A 61 -9.32 -26.87 22.04
CA ALA A 61 -9.57 -25.56 21.50
C ALA A 61 -9.19 -25.69 20.03
N ALA A 62 -10.20 -25.88 19.17
CA ALA A 62 -10.04 -25.62 17.76
C ALA A 62 -9.61 -24.16 17.65
N THR A 63 -8.34 -23.94 17.35
CA THR A 63 -7.86 -22.68 16.84
C THR A 63 -8.61 -22.47 15.54
N THR A 64 -9.72 -21.74 15.59
CA THR A 64 -10.35 -21.18 14.40
C THR A 64 -9.33 -20.24 13.81
N THR A 65 -8.52 -20.73 12.87
CA THR A 65 -7.90 -19.91 11.84
C THR A 65 -9.08 -19.25 11.14
N THR A 66 -9.36 -18.01 11.52
CA THR A 66 -10.27 -17.15 10.75
C THR A 66 -9.53 -16.85 9.46
N THR A 67 -9.67 -17.72 8.47
CA THR A 67 -9.23 -17.43 7.11
C THR A 67 -10.01 -16.20 6.68
N ILE A 68 -9.32 -15.09 6.45
CA ILE A 68 -9.93 -13.89 5.88
C ILE A 68 -10.22 -14.25 4.42
N SER A 69 -11.39 -14.82 4.18
CA SER A 69 -11.85 -15.13 2.83
C SER A 69 -12.68 -13.95 2.34
N THR A 70 -12.09 -13.14 1.48
CA THR A 70 -12.78 -12.08 0.76
C THR A 70 -13.60 -12.69 -0.37
N ASP A 71 -14.87 -12.31 -0.52
CA ASP A 71 -15.69 -12.71 -1.67
C ASP A 71 -15.24 -11.89 -2.89
N THR A 72 -14.37 -12.47 -3.72
CA THR A 72 -13.82 -11.82 -4.91
C THR A 72 -14.77 -11.84 -6.11
N THR A 73 -15.91 -12.53 -6.01
CA THR A 73 -16.79 -12.80 -7.19
C THR A 73 -17.53 -11.57 -7.72
N ALA A 74 -17.56 -10.48 -6.96
CA ALA A 74 -18.29 -9.26 -7.30
C ALA A 74 -17.40 -8.00 -7.41
N LEU A 75 -16.07 -8.15 -7.42
CA LEU A 75 -15.12 -7.02 -7.48
C LEU A 75 -15.11 -6.32 -8.86
N PHE A 76 -15.39 -7.07 -9.92
CA PHE A 76 -15.49 -6.58 -11.30
C PHE A 76 -16.87 -6.90 -11.88
N SER A 77 -17.53 -5.88 -12.42
CA SER A 77 -18.75 -6.06 -13.20
C SER A 77 -18.43 -6.44 -14.65
N ASP A 78 -19.39 -7.04 -15.36
CA ASP A 78 -19.26 -7.33 -16.80
C ASP A 78 -18.85 -6.09 -17.61
N ARG A 79 -19.30 -4.90 -17.20
CA ARG A 79 -18.97 -3.64 -17.89
C ARG A 79 -17.54 -3.17 -17.57
N ASP A 80 -17.01 -3.47 -16.39
CA ASP A 80 -15.61 -3.15 -16.05
C ASP A 80 -14.66 -3.97 -16.94
N LEU A 81 -15.01 -5.23 -17.22
CA LEU A 81 -14.22 -6.18 -18.01
C LEU A 81 -14.32 -5.97 -19.53
N GLU A 82 -15.25 -5.15 -20.01
CA GLU A 82 -15.44 -4.88 -21.43
C GLU A 82 -14.29 -3.99 -21.97
N GLN A 83 -13.42 -4.58 -22.80
CA GLN A 83 -12.22 -3.90 -23.31
C GLN A 83 -12.49 -3.00 -24.53
N THR A 84 -13.73 -2.90 -25.01
CA THR A 84 -14.08 -2.04 -26.14
C THR A 84 -15.39 -1.28 -25.88
N ALA A 85 -15.44 -0.01 -26.27
CA ALA A 85 -16.66 0.78 -26.15
C ALA A 85 -17.62 0.58 -27.33
N ASP A 86 -18.93 0.59 -27.09
CA ASP A 86 -19.92 0.73 -28.16
C ASP A 86 -19.98 2.19 -28.62
N LEU A 87 -19.44 2.46 -29.82
CA LEU A 87 -19.34 3.79 -30.38
C LEU A 87 -20.58 4.23 -31.17
N THR A 88 -21.63 3.41 -31.26
CA THR A 88 -22.79 3.67 -32.13
C THR A 88 -23.49 4.99 -31.83
N ALA A 89 -23.57 5.36 -30.54
CA ALA A 89 -24.19 6.60 -30.06
C ALA A 89 -23.17 7.57 -29.45
N ALA A 90 -21.88 7.37 -29.72
CA ALA A 90 -20.83 8.15 -29.08
C ALA A 90 -20.77 9.59 -29.61
N THR A 91 -20.42 10.51 -28.71
CA THR A 91 -20.13 11.90 -29.05
C THR A 91 -18.64 12.04 -29.35
N GLN A 92 -18.31 12.38 -30.60
CA GLN A 92 -16.92 12.63 -31.01
C GLN A 92 -16.48 14.03 -30.56
N MET A 93 -15.34 14.12 -29.88
CA MET A 93 -14.76 15.38 -29.41
C MET A 93 -13.30 15.47 -29.83
N ASN A 94 -13.03 16.38 -30.76
CA ASN A 94 -11.67 16.81 -31.06
C ASN A 94 -11.36 18.02 -30.18
N LEU A 95 -10.54 17.81 -29.16
CA LEU A 95 -10.23 18.83 -28.16
C LEU A 95 -9.46 20.00 -28.79
N GLU A 96 -9.57 21.19 -28.20
CA GLU A 96 -8.85 22.40 -28.61
C GLU A 96 -8.15 23.03 -27.40
N SER A 97 -6.88 23.42 -27.53
CA SER A 97 -6.12 24.02 -26.42
C SER A 97 -6.82 25.23 -25.81
N ASN A 98 -6.72 25.38 -24.48
CA ASN A 98 -7.35 26.44 -23.69
C ASN A 98 -8.89 26.42 -23.71
N GLN A 99 -9.50 25.28 -24.00
CA GLN A 99 -10.95 25.08 -23.95
C GLN A 99 -11.30 23.86 -23.10
N ASP A 100 -11.67 24.10 -21.85
CA ASP A 100 -12.21 23.05 -20.98
C ASP A 100 -13.53 22.50 -21.54
N VAL A 101 -13.78 21.22 -21.26
CA VAL A 101 -14.99 20.50 -21.69
C VAL A 101 -15.68 19.94 -20.46
N THR A 102 -17.01 20.06 -20.41
CA THR A 102 -17.84 19.45 -19.36
C THR A 102 -18.75 18.37 -19.94
N LEU A 103 -18.66 17.16 -19.40
CA LEU A 103 -19.52 16.01 -19.70
C LEU A 103 -20.62 15.97 -18.63
N SER A 104 -21.80 16.47 -18.99
CA SER A 104 -22.90 16.68 -18.03
C SER A 104 -23.99 15.60 -18.07
N GLU A 105 -23.88 14.63 -18.96
CA GLU A 105 -24.90 13.59 -19.16
C GLU A 105 -24.25 12.20 -19.23
N GLU A 106 -25.03 11.16 -18.91
CA GLU A 106 -24.62 9.79 -19.18
C GLU A 106 -24.40 9.60 -20.68
N GLY A 107 -23.27 8.99 -21.06
CA GLY A 107 -22.96 8.75 -22.46
C GLY A 107 -21.56 8.22 -22.71
N VAL A 108 -21.28 7.97 -23.98
CA VAL A 108 -19.96 7.58 -24.49
C VAL A 108 -19.36 8.78 -25.24
N TYR A 109 -18.15 9.16 -24.87
CA TYR A 109 -17.48 10.36 -25.38
C TYR A 109 -16.10 9.99 -25.89
N VAL A 110 -15.84 10.14 -27.19
CA VAL A 110 -14.54 9.81 -27.79
C VAL A 110 -13.69 11.06 -27.86
N LEU A 111 -12.54 11.04 -27.20
CA LEU A 111 -11.58 12.13 -27.15
C LEU A 111 -10.46 11.90 -28.15
N SER A 112 -10.08 12.97 -28.84
CA SER A 112 -8.92 13.02 -29.74
C SER A 112 -8.31 14.42 -29.72
N GLY A 113 -7.07 14.55 -30.17
CA GLY A 113 -6.35 15.81 -30.29
C GLY A 113 -5.08 15.88 -29.44
N ASP A 114 -4.22 16.84 -29.76
CA ASP A 114 -2.98 17.14 -29.02
C ASP A 114 -3.08 18.58 -28.51
N VAL A 115 -3.33 18.74 -27.22
CA VAL A 115 -3.83 20.00 -26.64
C VAL A 115 -3.13 20.39 -25.34
N ASP A 116 -3.11 21.70 -25.10
CA ASP A 116 -2.59 22.32 -23.87
C ASP A 116 -3.72 23.02 -23.10
N ASN A 117 -3.65 23.01 -21.77
CA ASN A 117 -4.56 23.74 -20.89
C ASN A 117 -6.04 23.37 -21.14
N VAL A 118 -6.35 22.08 -21.09
CA VAL A 118 -7.70 21.54 -21.24
C VAL A 118 -7.98 20.57 -20.09
N THR A 119 -9.05 20.82 -19.36
CA THR A 119 -9.62 19.87 -18.40
C THR A 119 -10.90 19.28 -18.98
N VAL A 120 -11.00 17.95 -19.02
CA VAL A 120 -12.25 17.25 -19.28
C VAL A 120 -12.93 16.96 -17.93
N THR A 121 -13.94 17.76 -17.60
CA THR A 121 -14.68 17.64 -16.34
C THR A 121 -15.90 16.74 -16.53
N VAL A 122 -16.10 15.74 -15.69
CA VAL A 122 -17.36 14.99 -15.59
C VAL A 122 -18.18 15.55 -14.43
N GLU A 123 -19.32 16.13 -14.75
CA GLU A 123 -20.28 16.70 -13.79
C GLU A 123 -21.69 16.27 -14.20
N ALA A 124 -21.93 14.97 -14.11
CA ALA A 124 -23.20 14.32 -14.46
C ALA A 124 -24.05 14.05 -13.21
N ALA A 125 -25.22 13.44 -13.40
CA ALA A 125 -26.05 12.99 -12.28
C ALA A 125 -25.32 11.92 -11.44
N GLU A 126 -25.62 11.84 -10.14
CA GLU A 126 -24.94 10.91 -9.20
C GLU A 126 -25.15 9.44 -9.56
N GLU A 127 -26.19 9.11 -10.32
CA GLU A 127 -26.47 7.76 -10.83
C GLU A 127 -25.93 7.50 -12.25
N ALA A 128 -25.29 8.49 -12.88
CA ALA A 128 -24.87 8.43 -14.28
C ALA A 128 -23.57 7.65 -14.47
N LYS A 129 -23.52 6.82 -15.51
CA LYS A 129 -22.30 6.07 -15.89
C LYS A 129 -21.68 6.60 -17.17
N VAL A 130 -20.65 7.43 -17.04
CA VAL A 130 -19.99 8.09 -18.18
C VAL A 130 -18.82 7.24 -18.69
N GLN A 131 -18.70 7.08 -20.00
CA GLN A 131 -17.54 6.41 -20.63
C GLN A 131 -16.77 7.40 -21.49
N ILE A 132 -15.52 7.64 -21.12
CA ILE A 132 -14.54 8.43 -21.87
C ILE A 132 -13.69 7.45 -22.66
N VAL A 133 -13.70 7.56 -23.99
CA VAL A 133 -12.90 6.74 -24.90
C VAL A 133 -11.72 7.55 -25.39
N LEU A 134 -10.50 7.06 -25.16
CA LEU A 134 -9.26 7.72 -25.55
C LEU A 134 -8.82 7.20 -26.93
N ASP A 135 -8.92 8.05 -27.96
CA ASP A 135 -8.62 7.71 -29.35
C ASP A 135 -7.53 8.66 -29.93
N GLY A 136 -6.31 8.48 -29.45
CA GLY A 136 -5.16 9.29 -29.82
C GLY A 136 -5.20 10.69 -29.22
N VAL A 137 -5.58 10.80 -27.95
CA VAL A 137 -5.63 12.07 -27.23
C VAL A 137 -4.35 12.30 -26.42
N SER A 138 -3.83 13.53 -26.48
CA SER A 138 -2.69 14.05 -25.73
C SER A 138 -3.10 15.36 -25.05
N ILE A 139 -3.03 15.42 -23.71
CA ILE A 139 -3.43 16.58 -22.91
C ILE A 139 -2.27 16.99 -21.99
N THR A 140 -1.81 18.24 -22.11
CA THR A 140 -0.82 18.81 -21.20
C THR A 140 -1.40 20.00 -20.43
N ASN A 141 -1.40 19.93 -19.10
CA ASN A 141 -1.82 21.01 -18.21
C ASN A 141 -0.67 21.48 -17.32
N THR A 142 -0.80 22.68 -16.75
CA THR A 142 0.14 23.20 -15.76
C THR A 142 -0.30 23.01 -14.34
N ASP A 143 -1.61 23.07 -14.06
CA ASP A 143 -2.12 23.22 -12.70
C ASP A 143 -3.49 22.56 -12.46
N SER A 144 -3.98 21.76 -13.41
CA SER A 144 -5.31 21.15 -13.35
C SER A 144 -5.26 19.72 -13.92
N PRO A 145 -6.07 18.78 -13.41
CA PRO A 145 -6.17 17.43 -13.98
C PRO A 145 -6.50 17.44 -15.47
N ALA A 146 -6.02 16.46 -16.24
CA ALA A 146 -6.48 16.24 -17.60
C ALA A 146 -7.94 15.75 -17.62
N ILE A 147 -8.28 14.86 -16.68
CA ILE A 147 -9.66 14.41 -16.41
C ILE A 147 -9.98 14.70 -14.95
N TYR A 148 -11.09 15.39 -14.72
CA TYR A 148 -11.62 15.66 -13.39
C TYR A 148 -13.06 15.15 -13.28
N VAL A 149 -13.27 14.05 -12.55
CA VAL A 149 -14.62 13.55 -12.24
C VAL A 149 -15.11 14.20 -10.96
N LYS A 150 -15.99 15.19 -11.12
CA LYS A 150 -16.59 15.95 -10.03
C LYS A 150 -17.84 15.26 -9.48
N ALA A 151 -18.65 14.67 -10.35
CA ALA A 151 -19.84 13.90 -9.99
C ALA A 151 -20.25 12.92 -11.09
N ALA A 152 -20.44 11.65 -10.72
CA ALA A 152 -21.01 10.54 -11.49
C ALA A 152 -21.21 9.35 -10.54
N ASP A 153 -21.89 8.28 -10.98
CA ASP A 153 -21.89 6.98 -10.28
C ASP A 153 -20.57 6.25 -10.51
N LYS A 154 -20.15 6.18 -11.78
CA LYS A 154 -18.92 5.54 -12.21
C LYS A 154 -18.46 6.13 -13.54
N VAL A 155 -17.16 6.28 -13.70
CA VAL A 155 -16.52 6.69 -14.95
C VAL A 155 -15.65 5.57 -15.50
N PHE A 156 -15.81 5.27 -16.78
CA PHE A 156 -14.94 4.37 -17.52
C PHE A 156 -13.99 5.21 -18.38
N VAL A 157 -12.70 4.92 -18.31
CA VAL A 157 -11.66 5.49 -19.17
C VAL A 157 -11.12 4.36 -20.04
N THR A 158 -11.64 4.27 -21.26
CA THR A 158 -11.39 3.17 -22.20
C THR A 158 -10.42 3.60 -23.29
N SER A 159 -9.24 2.99 -23.37
CA SER A 159 -8.34 3.22 -24.51
C SER A 159 -8.77 2.44 -25.75
N THR A 160 -8.72 3.05 -26.94
CA THR A 160 -8.80 2.32 -28.22
C THR A 160 -7.48 1.58 -28.46
N ASP A 161 -7.14 1.15 -29.69
CA ASP A 161 -5.80 0.61 -30.00
C ASP A 161 -4.74 1.72 -30.21
N SER A 162 -5.06 2.96 -29.83
CA SER A 162 -4.19 4.13 -29.92
C SER A 162 -3.20 4.27 -28.76
N GLU A 163 -2.21 5.14 -28.98
CA GLU A 163 -1.37 5.70 -27.91
C GLU A 163 -1.98 7.01 -27.42
N ASN A 164 -2.07 7.19 -26.10
CA ASN A 164 -2.62 8.38 -25.45
C ASN A 164 -1.64 8.92 -24.41
N HIS A 165 -1.72 10.22 -24.12
CA HIS A 165 -0.82 10.88 -23.17
C HIS A 165 -1.54 11.93 -22.32
N MET A 166 -1.23 12.00 -21.03
CA MET A 166 -1.72 13.03 -20.14
C MET A 166 -0.60 13.49 -19.20
N GLU A 167 -0.35 14.79 -19.15
CA GLU A 167 0.70 15.36 -18.32
C GLU A 167 0.20 16.58 -17.53
N VAL A 168 0.59 16.66 -16.27
CA VAL A 168 0.49 17.89 -15.46
C VAL A 168 1.89 18.29 -15.01
N THR A 169 2.34 19.44 -15.51
CA THR A 169 3.73 19.91 -15.38
C THR A 169 4.03 20.69 -14.08
N GLY A 170 3.00 21.12 -13.36
CA GLY A 170 3.11 21.94 -12.16
C GLY A 170 2.23 21.43 -11.02
N SER A 171 1.96 22.30 -10.04
CA SER A 171 1.14 21.97 -8.88
C SER A 171 -0.34 22.17 -9.19
N TYR A 172 -1.18 21.31 -8.65
CA TYR A 172 -2.63 21.38 -8.80
C TYR A 172 -3.26 22.54 -8.02
N VAL A 173 -4.27 23.18 -8.62
CA VAL A 173 -5.14 24.16 -7.97
C VAL A 173 -6.39 23.44 -7.47
N ALA A 174 -6.68 23.58 -6.17
CA ALA A 174 -7.86 22.98 -5.54
C ALA A 174 -9.19 23.53 -6.12
N ASP A 175 -10.21 22.66 -6.20
CA ASP A 175 -11.60 23.04 -6.49
C ASP A 175 -12.40 23.12 -5.18
N GLY A 176 -12.43 24.32 -4.60
CA GLY A 176 -13.03 24.54 -3.28
C GLY A 176 -12.26 23.82 -2.18
N GLU A 177 -12.93 22.91 -1.48
CA GLU A 177 -12.31 22.04 -0.46
C GLU A 177 -11.72 20.76 -1.06
N THR A 178 -11.92 20.51 -2.37
CA THR A 178 -11.36 19.34 -3.05
C THR A 178 -9.90 19.61 -3.36
N ASN A 179 -9.00 18.91 -2.67
CA ASN A 179 -7.60 18.88 -3.05
C ASN A 179 -7.47 18.07 -4.35
N LEU A 180 -7.31 18.77 -5.47
CA LEU A 180 -6.92 18.11 -6.72
C LEU A 180 -5.42 17.83 -6.61
N ASP A 181 -5.01 16.61 -6.88
CA ASP A 181 -3.64 16.16 -6.71
C ASP A 181 -3.21 15.11 -7.74
N ALA A 182 -4.02 14.85 -8.78
CA ALA A 182 -3.74 13.81 -9.77
C ALA A 182 -4.03 14.23 -11.22
N VAL A 183 -3.35 13.61 -12.18
CA VAL A 183 -3.56 13.86 -13.62
C VAL A 183 -4.96 13.42 -14.03
N ILE A 184 -5.41 12.30 -13.49
CA ILE A 184 -6.81 11.88 -13.50
C ILE A 184 -7.28 11.86 -12.06
N PHE A 185 -8.19 12.76 -11.72
CA PHE A 185 -8.75 12.85 -10.37
C PHE A 185 -10.24 12.51 -10.40
N SER A 186 -10.68 11.60 -9.55
CA SER A 186 -12.07 11.19 -9.46
C SER A 186 -12.62 11.25 -8.04
N ARG A 187 -13.82 11.80 -7.91
CA ARG A 187 -14.64 11.75 -6.68
C ARG A 187 -15.59 10.54 -6.64
N ALA A 188 -15.58 9.72 -7.69
CA ALA A 188 -16.42 8.54 -7.85
C ALA A 188 -15.56 7.36 -8.32
N ASP A 189 -16.14 6.16 -8.41
CA ASP A 189 -15.48 5.01 -9.01
C ASP A 189 -14.91 5.32 -10.41
N VAL A 190 -13.66 4.91 -10.64
CA VAL A 190 -13.03 4.95 -11.96
C VAL A 190 -12.59 3.56 -12.40
N THR A 191 -12.85 3.23 -13.67
CA THR A 191 -12.39 1.99 -14.29
C THR A 191 -11.60 2.29 -15.55
N LEU A 192 -10.35 1.84 -15.56
CA LEU A 192 -9.41 1.91 -16.66
C LEU A 192 -9.44 0.57 -17.40
N ASN A 193 -9.77 0.62 -18.68
CA ASN A 193 -9.80 -0.56 -19.54
C ASN A 193 -9.44 -0.18 -20.98
N GLY A 194 -9.47 -1.17 -21.88
CA GLY A 194 -9.17 -0.94 -23.28
C GLY A 194 -7.96 -1.74 -23.77
N THR A 195 -7.61 -1.52 -25.03
CA THR A 195 -6.57 -2.32 -25.71
C THR A 195 -5.29 -1.55 -26.01
N GLY A 196 -5.29 -0.24 -25.80
CA GLY A 196 -4.20 0.66 -26.18
C GLY A 196 -3.37 1.08 -24.99
N SER A 197 -2.69 2.21 -25.16
CA SER A 197 -1.80 2.74 -24.12
C SER A 197 -2.20 4.13 -23.63
N LEU A 198 -1.86 4.40 -22.38
CA LEU A 198 -1.95 5.71 -21.75
C LEU A 198 -0.66 5.98 -20.95
N ASP A 199 0.08 7.01 -21.37
CA ASP A 199 1.22 7.55 -20.63
C ASP A 199 0.75 8.70 -19.72
N ILE A 200 1.11 8.66 -18.45
CA ILE A 200 0.68 9.59 -17.42
C ILE A 200 1.91 10.18 -16.74
N VAL A 201 2.03 11.51 -16.73
CA VAL A 201 3.14 12.22 -16.09
C VAL A 201 2.60 13.27 -15.13
N SER A 202 2.88 13.11 -13.84
CA SER A 202 2.53 14.05 -12.78
C SER A 202 3.80 14.62 -12.18
N ALA A 203 4.17 15.84 -12.56
CA ALA A 203 5.40 16.47 -12.06
C ALA A 203 5.32 16.82 -10.58
N GLN A 204 4.10 17.12 -10.07
CA GLN A 204 3.83 17.41 -8.66
C GLN A 204 2.48 16.84 -8.23
N GLY A 205 2.46 15.58 -7.83
CA GLY A 205 1.29 14.89 -7.30
C GLY A 205 1.21 13.46 -7.78
N ASN A 206 0.01 12.91 -7.71
CA ASN A 206 -0.33 11.55 -8.01
C ASN A 206 -0.53 11.35 -9.53
N GLY A 207 -0.41 10.11 -10.00
CA GLY A 207 -0.81 9.76 -11.37
C GLY A 207 -2.32 9.78 -11.52
N ILE A 208 -2.99 8.87 -10.81
CA ILE A 208 -4.45 8.73 -10.78
C ILE A 208 -4.91 8.65 -9.33
N SER A 209 -5.88 9.48 -8.96
CA SER A 209 -6.54 9.42 -7.65
C SER A 209 -8.03 9.19 -7.81
N SER A 210 -8.58 8.23 -7.07
CA SER A 210 -10.02 8.04 -6.85
C SER A 210 -10.33 8.21 -5.37
N LYS A 211 -11.45 8.86 -5.05
CA LYS A 211 -11.95 8.87 -3.66
C LYS A 211 -12.73 7.60 -3.30
N ASP A 212 -13.13 6.82 -4.31
CA ASP A 212 -13.81 5.53 -4.17
C ASP A 212 -12.93 4.42 -4.81
N ASP A 213 -13.50 3.47 -5.57
CA ASP A 213 -12.73 2.42 -6.25
C ASP A 213 -11.92 2.97 -7.44
N LEU A 214 -10.73 2.40 -7.64
CA LEU A 214 -9.93 2.51 -8.87
C LEU A 214 -9.70 1.10 -9.43
N LYS A 215 -10.17 0.84 -10.64
CA LYS A 215 -10.04 -0.48 -11.30
C LYS A 215 -9.18 -0.39 -12.55
N ILE A 216 -8.30 -1.38 -12.76
CA ILE A 216 -7.63 -1.63 -14.03
C ILE A 216 -8.00 -3.03 -14.51
N THR A 217 -8.62 -3.15 -15.67
CA THR A 217 -9.06 -4.44 -16.22
C THR A 217 -8.42 -4.82 -17.54
N GLY A 218 -7.57 -3.95 -18.09
CA GLY A 218 -6.82 -4.17 -19.31
C GLY A 218 -6.16 -2.89 -19.80
N GLY A 219 -5.40 -2.95 -20.88
CA GLY A 219 -4.65 -1.83 -21.44
C GLY A 219 -3.19 -1.77 -20.99
N VAL A 220 -2.47 -0.76 -21.45
CA VAL A 220 -1.05 -0.52 -21.15
C VAL A 220 -0.87 0.87 -20.54
N TYR A 221 -0.39 0.93 -19.29
CA TYR A 221 -0.20 2.19 -18.57
C TYR A 221 1.26 2.40 -18.24
N THR A 222 1.79 3.58 -18.54
CA THR A 222 3.07 4.05 -18.03
C THR A 222 2.81 5.26 -17.16
N ILE A 223 3.18 5.20 -15.88
CA ILE A 223 2.87 6.24 -14.91
C ILE A 223 4.16 6.73 -14.27
N LYS A 224 4.38 8.04 -14.36
CA LYS A 224 5.45 8.76 -13.68
C LYS A 224 4.85 9.81 -12.78
N SER A 225 5.13 9.76 -11.49
CA SER A 225 4.54 10.66 -10.51
C SER A 225 5.55 11.07 -9.46
N SER A 226 5.44 12.29 -8.95
CA SER A 226 6.27 12.71 -7.82
C SER A 226 5.74 12.22 -6.47
N ALA A 227 4.44 11.91 -6.39
CA ALA A 227 3.78 11.35 -5.22
C ALA A 227 3.36 9.91 -5.51
N ASP A 228 2.09 9.55 -5.35
CA ASP A 228 1.63 8.17 -5.49
C ASP A 228 1.18 7.89 -6.93
N ALA A 229 1.50 6.73 -7.51
CA ALA A 229 1.11 6.49 -8.91
C ALA A 229 -0.39 6.23 -9.06
N LEU A 230 -0.93 5.36 -8.21
CA LEU A 230 -2.35 5.07 -8.08
C LEU A 230 -2.77 5.25 -6.61
N GLU A 231 -3.76 6.10 -6.36
CA GLU A 231 -4.35 6.33 -5.05
C GLU A 231 -5.86 6.06 -5.10
N ALA A 232 -6.38 5.31 -4.12
CA ALA A 232 -7.81 5.06 -4.00
C ALA A 232 -8.29 5.06 -2.54
N GLY A 233 -9.43 5.72 -2.29
CA GLY A 233 -10.04 5.73 -0.95
C GLY A 233 -10.64 4.40 -0.54
N ASP A 234 -11.25 3.66 -1.48
CA ASP A 234 -11.95 2.42 -1.15
C ASP A 234 -11.16 1.17 -1.53
N ALA A 235 -10.77 1.06 -2.79
CA ALA A 235 -9.92 -0.02 -3.25
C ALA A 235 -9.17 0.29 -4.55
N ILE A 236 -7.99 -0.33 -4.71
CA ILE A 236 -7.35 -0.53 -6.02
C ILE A 236 -7.56 -1.98 -6.45
N LEU A 237 -8.19 -2.20 -7.61
CA LEU A 237 -8.55 -3.52 -8.11
C LEU A 237 -7.93 -3.76 -9.49
N ILE A 238 -7.00 -4.71 -9.60
CA ILE A 238 -6.30 -5.04 -10.85
C ILE A 238 -6.73 -6.42 -11.34
N ASN A 239 -7.50 -6.48 -12.43
CA ASN A 239 -7.90 -7.73 -13.07
C ASN A 239 -6.86 -8.19 -14.09
N ASP A 240 -6.42 -7.29 -14.98
CA ASP A 240 -5.42 -7.55 -16.03
C ASP A 240 -4.80 -6.22 -16.50
N GLY A 241 -3.88 -6.28 -17.47
CA GLY A 241 -3.21 -5.13 -18.06
C GLY A 241 -1.70 -5.15 -17.87
N THR A 242 -1.00 -4.19 -18.47
CA THR A 242 0.43 -3.97 -18.25
C THR A 242 0.65 -2.58 -17.68
N VAL A 243 1.13 -2.50 -16.44
CA VAL A 243 1.31 -1.26 -15.70
C VAL A 243 2.79 -1.09 -15.37
N THR A 244 3.38 0.03 -15.81
CA THR A 244 4.78 0.39 -15.52
C THR A 244 4.80 1.68 -14.72
N ILE A 245 5.39 1.65 -13.53
CA ILE A 245 5.36 2.76 -12.57
C ILE A 245 6.79 3.18 -12.21
N ASP A 246 7.04 4.48 -12.21
CA ASP A 246 8.22 5.13 -11.65
C ASP A 246 7.78 6.35 -10.83
N THR A 247 7.78 6.21 -9.51
CA THR A 247 7.06 7.12 -8.62
C THR A 247 7.89 7.58 -7.43
N GLY A 248 7.60 8.80 -6.96
CA GLY A 248 8.33 9.46 -5.87
C GLY A 248 7.83 9.14 -4.45
N LYS A 249 6.70 8.44 -4.33
CA LYS A 249 6.18 7.85 -3.09
C LYS A 249 5.75 6.40 -3.36
N ASP A 250 4.45 6.10 -3.23
CA ASP A 250 3.92 4.75 -3.34
C ASP A 250 3.47 4.43 -4.76
N ALA A 251 3.61 3.19 -5.21
CA ALA A 251 3.09 2.81 -6.52
C ALA A 251 1.58 2.54 -6.47
N LEU A 252 1.11 1.71 -5.55
CA LEU A 252 -0.32 1.51 -5.28
C LEU A 252 -0.58 1.86 -3.81
N HIS A 253 -1.40 2.88 -3.57
CA HIS A 253 -1.76 3.35 -2.24
C HIS A 253 -3.28 3.31 -2.05
N SER A 254 -3.78 2.55 -1.08
CA SER A 254 -5.20 2.59 -0.73
C SER A 254 -5.42 2.78 0.76
N GLU A 255 -6.07 3.89 1.11
CA GLU A 255 -6.35 4.25 2.49
C GLU A 255 -7.78 4.78 2.66
N ASN A 256 -8.45 4.29 3.71
CA ASN A 256 -9.70 4.85 4.18
C ASN A 256 -9.59 5.08 5.69
N GLU A 257 -9.65 6.35 6.12
CA GLU A 257 -9.57 6.70 7.55
C GLU A 257 -10.93 6.54 8.27
N GLU A 258 -12.03 6.48 7.53
CA GLU A 258 -13.39 6.53 8.08
C GLU A 258 -14.05 5.14 8.17
N ASP A 259 -13.76 4.23 7.23
CA ASP A 259 -14.27 2.85 7.19
C ASP A 259 -13.12 1.84 7.11
N THR A 260 -12.89 1.13 8.22
CA THR A 260 -11.81 0.13 8.35
C THR A 260 -12.02 -1.15 7.54
N THR A 261 -13.16 -1.28 6.84
CA THR A 261 -13.41 -2.38 5.90
C THR A 261 -12.97 -2.06 4.47
N LEU A 262 -12.64 -0.79 4.21
CA LEU A 262 -12.14 -0.26 2.95
C LEU A 262 -10.61 -0.08 3.01
N GLY A 263 -10.01 0.56 2.01
CA GLY A 263 -8.55 0.69 1.88
C GLY A 263 -7.91 -0.65 1.50
N ASN A 264 -8.42 -1.27 0.43
CA ASN A 264 -8.02 -2.60 -0.01
C ASN A 264 -7.28 -2.56 -1.36
N ILE A 265 -6.33 -3.47 -1.56
CA ILE A 265 -5.72 -3.71 -2.86
C ILE A 265 -5.94 -5.18 -3.23
N TYR A 266 -6.50 -5.40 -4.42
CA TYR A 266 -6.72 -6.73 -4.98
C TYR A 266 -6.06 -6.86 -6.36
N ILE A 267 -5.27 -7.91 -6.55
CA ILE A 267 -4.60 -8.21 -7.82
C ILE A 267 -4.95 -9.63 -8.24
N GLU A 268 -5.79 -9.77 -9.26
CA GLU A 268 -6.14 -11.06 -9.87
C GLU A 268 -5.13 -11.46 -10.95
N GLY A 269 -4.55 -10.47 -11.66
CA GLY A 269 -3.76 -10.71 -12.86
C GLY A 269 -2.94 -9.51 -13.31
N GLY A 270 -2.57 -9.50 -14.60
CA GLY A 270 -1.77 -8.45 -15.21
C GLY A 270 -0.26 -8.56 -15.00
N THR A 271 0.47 -7.58 -15.52
CA THR A 271 1.92 -7.40 -15.36
C THR A 271 2.20 -6.03 -14.78
N LEU A 272 2.78 -5.97 -13.58
CA LEU A 272 3.16 -4.74 -12.89
C LEU A 272 4.68 -4.65 -12.82
N ASN A 273 5.26 -3.56 -13.31
CA ASN A 273 6.68 -3.25 -13.19
C ASN A 273 6.83 -1.95 -12.39
N ILE A 274 7.38 -2.03 -11.19
CA ILE A 274 7.29 -0.97 -10.18
C ILE A 274 8.68 -0.47 -9.77
N LYS A 275 8.82 0.85 -9.77
CA LYS A 275 9.84 1.59 -9.03
C LYS A 275 9.12 2.58 -8.13
N ALA A 276 9.15 2.32 -6.83
CA ALA A 276 8.66 3.21 -5.80
C ALA A 276 9.85 3.77 -5.02
N ALA A 277 9.71 5.02 -4.56
CA ALA A 277 10.68 5.63 -3.66
C ALA A 277 10.26 5.48 -2.19
N ASP A 278 9.00 5.14 -1.94
CA ASP A 278 8.45 4.65 -0.67
C ASP A 278 7.92 3.23 -0.91
N ASP A 279 6.65 2.91 -0.69
CA ASP A 279 6.17 1.53 -0.77
C ASP A 279 5.70 1.13 -2.17
N ALA A 280 6.00 -0.09 -2.59
CA ALA A 280 5.48 -0.54 -3.90
C ALA A 280 3.97 -0.79 -3.84
N ILE A 281 3.46 -1.45 -2.81
CA ILE A 281 2.03 -1.72 -2.64
C ILE A 281 1.69 -1.52 -1.18
N THR A 282 0.90 -0.51 -0.82
CA THR A 282 0.47 -0.25 0.56
C THR A 282 -1.05 -0.09 0.65
N ALA A 283 -1.67 -0.82 1.57
CA ALA A 283 -3.10 -0.76 1.82
C ALA A 283 -3.39 -0.68 3.32
N ASN A 284 -4.35 0.14 3.74
CA ASN A 284 -4.73 0.21 5.16
C ASN A 284 -5.29 -1.11 5.68
N ASN A 285 -6.09 -1.84 4.91
CA ASN A 285 -6.76 -3.04 5.38
C ASN A 285 -6.20 -4.34 4.81
N LEU A 286 -6.36 -4.57 3.51
CA LEU A 286 -6.02 -5.85 2.89
C LEU A 286 -5.25 -5.64 1.59
N VAL A 287 -4.13 -6.34 1.44
CA VAL A 287 -3.54 -6.66 0.14
C VAL A 287 -3.81 -8.13 -0.17
N GLN A 288 -4.55 -8.41 -1.24
CA GLN A 288 -4.79 -9.78 -1.71
C GLN A 288 -4.29 -9.96 -3.14
N ILE A 289 -3.43 -10.96 -3.35
CA ILE A 289 -2.83 -11.30 -4.64
C ILE A 289 -3.24 -12.72 -5.03
N ASP A 290 -4.11 -12.81 -6.03
CA ASP A 290 -4.62 -14.07 -6.59
C ASP A 290 -3.91 -14.46 -7.90
N GLY A 291 -3.05 -13.58 -8.44
CA GLY A 291 -2.26 -13.87 -9.64
C GLY A 291 -1.43 -12.70 -10.13
N GLY A 292 -1.06 -12.76 -11.42
CA GLY A 292 -0.27 -11.73 -12.10
C GLY A 292 1.25 -11.94 -12.06
N THR A 293 1.97 -11.04 -12.73
CA THR A 293 3.43 -10.92 -12.67
C THR A 293 3.79 -9.56 -12.09
N ILE A 294 4.33 -9.55 -10.88
CA ILE A 294 4.63 -8.34 -10.11
C ILE A 294 6.15 -8.25 -9.93
N ASN A 295 6.75 -7.25 -10.57
CA ASN A 295 8.18 -6.98 -10.50
C ASN A 295 8.41 -5.65 -9.79
N ILE A 296 8.89 -5.70 -8.55
CA ILE A 296 9.26 -4.53 -7.75
C ILE A 296 10.78 -4.40 -7.83
N GLU A 297 11.25 -3.41 -8.60
CA GLU A 297 12.69 -3.17 -8.79
C GLU A 297 13.29 -2.40 -7.60
N THR A 298 12.55 -1.43 -7.06
CA THR A 298 12.93 -0.66 -5.87
C THR A 298 11.70 -0.25 -5.08
N ALA A 299 11.78 -0.34 -3.75
CA ALA A 299 10.86 0.25 -2.79
C ALA A 299 11.53 0.34 -1.40
N VAL A 300 10.96 1.12 -0.49
CA VAL A 300 11.25 1.04 0.95
C VAL A 300 10.68 -0.27 1.46
N GLU A 301 9.36 -0.43 1.46
CA GLU A 301 8.71 -1.73 1.64
C GLU A 301 8.15 -2.28 0.33
N GLY A 302 8.20 -3.61 0.17
CA GLY A 302 7.67 -4.25 -1.03
C GLY A 302 6.13 -4.27 -1.05
N ILE A 303 5.54 -4.91 -0.04
CA ILE A 303 4.08 -5.04 0.10
C ILE A 303 3.72 -4.82 1.57
N GLU A 304 2.90 -3.82 1.86
CA GLU A 304 2.46 -3.47 3.20
C GLU A 304 0.93 -3.49 3.32
N GLY A 305 0.43 -4.01 4.44
CA GLY A 305 -0.94 -3.76 4.86
C GLY A 305 -1.29 -4.37 6.21
N ASN A 306 -2.50 -4.15 6.70
CA ASN A 306 -2.92 -4.82 7.93
C ASN A 306 -2.98 -6.34 7.74
N ASN A 307 -3.50 -6.80 6.61
CA ASN A 307 -3.49 -8.20 6.25
C ASN A 307 -2.97 -8.36 4.82
N ILE A 308 -2.14 -9.37 4.62
CA ILE A 308 -1.59 -9.70 3.31
C ILE A 308 -1.90 -11.16 3.01
N ILE A 309 -2.55 -11.40 1.87
CA ILE A 309 -2.89 -12.75 1.39
C ILE A 309 -2.30 -12.93 0.00
N VAL A 310 -1.46 -13.94 -0.18
CA VAL A 310 -0.89 -14.33 -1.48
C VAL A 310 -1.35 -15.73 -1.85
N ASN A 311 -2.36 -15.81 -2.71
CA ASN A 311 -2.93 -17.08 -3.18
C ASN A 311 -2.21 -17.65 -4.40
N ASP A 312 -1.73 -16.80 -5.31
CA ASP A 312 -0.90 -17.19 -6.45
C ASP A 312 -0.10 -15.99 -6.99
N GLY A 313 0.58 -16.16 -8.13
CA GLY A 313 1.28 -15.09 -8.85
C GLY A 313 2.78 -15.33 -8.97
N GLN A 314 3.43 -14.52 -9.82
CA GLN A 314 4.89 -14.44 -9.92
C GLN A 314 5.34 -13.11 -9.36
N ILE A 315 5.90 -13.12 -8.16
CA ILE A 315 6.33 -11.92 -7.45
C ILE A 315 7.85 -11.92 -7.36
N THR A 316 8.49 -10.89 -7.91
CA THR A 316 9.92 -10.63 -7.70
C THR A 316 10.05 -9.25 -7.09
N LEU A 317 10.61 -9.16 -5.89
CA LEU A 317 10.71 -7.89 -5.17
C LEU A 317 12.09 -7.64 -4.59
N TYR A 318 12.49 -6.38 -4.65
CA TYR A 318 13.60 -5.81 -3.89
C TYR A 318 13.09 -4.64 -3.04
N ALA A 319 13.39 -4.69 -1.75
CA ALA A 319 13.00 -3.69 -0.76
C ALA A 319 14.21 -3.30 0.10
N THR A 320 14.24 -2.06 0.59
CA THR A 320 15.34 -1.55 1.44
C THR A 320 15.02 -1.55 2.94
N ASP A 321 13.74 -1.68 3.29
CA ASP A 321 13.26 -2.00 4.63
C ASP A 321 12.69 -3.42 4.61
N ASP A 322 11.38 -3.63 4.77
CA ASP A 322 10.76 -4.96 4.76
C ASP A 322 10.21 -5.39 3.40
N GLY A 323 10.31 -6.68 3.10
CA GLY A 323 9.86 -7.23 1.82
C GLY A 323 8.34 -7.29 1.75
N ILE A 324 7.75 -8.03 2.67
CA ILE A 324 6.30 -8.16 2.85
C ILE A 324 6.02 -7.88 4.33
N ASN A 325 5.36 -6.76 4.64
CA ASN A 325 5.16 -6.26 6.00
C ASN A 325 3.68 -6.22 6.36
N ALA A 326 3.28 -6.99 7.38
CA ALA A 326 1.97 -6.85 7.99
C ALA A 326 2.02 -6.07 9.31
N SER A 327 1.49 -4.85 9.30
CA SER A 327 1.49 -3.92 10.44
C SER A 327 0.07 -3.50 10.85
N PRO A 328 -0.25 -3.32 12.16
CA PRO A 328 -1.56 -2.83 12.57
C PRO A 328 -1.84 -1.44 12.03
N LYS A 329 -2.74 -1.35 11.04
CA LYS A 329 -3.21 -0.09 10.44
C LYS A 329 -4.67 0.17 10.77
N VAL A 330 -5.51 -0.86 10.69
CA VAL A 330 -6.96 -0.78 10.99
C VAL A 330 -7.38 -1.57 12.23
N ASN A 331 -6.62 -2.60 12.62
CA ASN A 331 -6.82 -3.35 13.86
C ASN A 331 -5.56 -4.13 14.30
N ASP A 332 -5.54 -4.64 15.54
CA ASP A 332 -4.37 -5.33 16.12
C ASP A 332 -4.08 -6.73 15.52
N ASN A 333 -4.95 -7.25 14.63
CA ASN A 333 -4.76 -8.58 14.04
C ASN A 333 -4.02 -8.48 12.71
N ALA A 334 -2.75 -8.05 12.76
CA ALA A 334 -1.91 -8.07 11.57
C ALA A 334 -1.60 -9.51 11.13
N SER A 335 -1.58 -9.80 9.82
CA SER A 335 -1.18 -11.12 9.35
C SER A 335 -0.65 -11.18 7.93
N ILE A 336 0.25 -12.14 7.69
CA ILE A 336 0.68 -12.60 6.38
C ILE A 336 0.23 -14.04 6.19
N GLU A 337 -0.46 -14.32 5.09
CA GLU A 337 -0.86 -15.67 4.67
C GLU A 337 -0.44 -15.93 3.22
N VAL A 338 0.51 -16.85 3.01
CA VAL A 338 0.96 -17.28 1.68
C VAL A 338 0.44 -18.68 1.38
N ASN A 339 -0.50 -18.79 0.46
CA ASN A 339 -1.15 -20.03 0.05
C ASN A 339 -0.56 -20.63 -1.24
N GLY A 340 0.12 -19.82 -2.06
CA GLY A 340 0.66 -20.26 -3.35
C GLY A 340 1.63 -19.26 -3.99
N GLY A 341 1.82 -19.37 -5.31
CA GLY A 341 2.68 -18.48 -6.09
C GLY A 341 4.16 -18.86 -6.16
N ALA A 342 4.89 -18.12 -6.98
CA ALA A 342 6.35 -18.12 -7.07
C ALA A 342 6.85 -16.75 -6.60
N ILE A 343 7.48 -16.71 -5.43
CA ILE A 343 7.86 -15.47 -4.75
C ILE A 343 9.39 -15.45 -4.63
N LYS A 344 10.01 -14.41 -5.17
CA LYS A 344 11.43 -14.13 -5.00
C LYS A 344 11.60 -12.80 -4.27
N VAL A 345 12.25 -12.84 -3.12
CA VAL A 345 12.53 -11.68 -2.28
C VAL A 345 14.03 -11.50 -2.14
N SER A 346 14.55 -10.35 -2.54
CA SER A 346 15.94 -9.94 -2.30
C SER A 346 15.94 -8.67 -1.45
N MET A 347 16.62 -8.69 -0.31
CA MET A 347 16.60 -7.57 0.63
C MET A 347 17.83 -6.68 0.52
N GLY A 348 17.63 -5.40 0.82
CA GLY A 348 18.70 -4.45 1.11
C GLY A 348 19.51 -4.85 2.35
N SER A 349 20.51 -4.04 2.68
CA SER A 349 21.26 -4.21 3.93
C SER A 349 20.62 -3.40 5.04
N GLY A 350 20.44 -3.98 6.22
CA GLY A 350 19.91 -3.26 7.37
C GLY A 350 19.36 -4.21 8.41
N ASP A 351 18.57 -3.63 9.30
CA ASP A 351 17.57 -4.37 10.07
C ASP A 351 16.36 -4.43 9.13
N THR A 352 16.16 -5.58 8.50
CA THR A 352 15.21 -5.77 7.39
C THR A 352 14.79 -7.23 7.36
N ASP A 353 13.53 -7.48 7.12
CA ASP A 353 12.94 -8.80 7.05
C ASP A 353 12.29 -9.04 5.70
N ALA A 354 12.56 -10.20 5.08
CA ALA A 354 11.88 -10.53 3.82
C ALA A 354 10.37 -10.69 4.01
N PHE A 355 9.94 -11.18 5.18
CA PHE A 355 8.57 -11.24 5.64
C PHE A 355 8.53 -10.79 7.10
N ASP A 356 7.92 -9.65 7.39
CA ASP A 356 7.70 -9.15 8.75
C ASP A 356 6.21 -9.15 9.08
N SER A 357 5.84 -9.71 10.22
CA SER A 357 4.48 -9.59 10.72
C SER A 357 4.45 -9.22 12.19
N ASN A 358 3.89 -8.04 12.47
CA ASN A 358 3.48 -7.63 13.81
C ASN A 358 2.32 -8.47 14.39
N GLY A 359 1.90 -9.53 13.70
CA GLY A 359 0.95 -10.52 14.18
C GLY A 359 1.35 -11.93 13.71
N ASN A 360 0.51 -12.59 12.90
CA ASN A 360 0.78 -13.97 12.49
C ASN A 360 1.33 -14.10 11.07
N LEU A 361 2.22 -15.06 10.87
CA LEU A 361 2.81 -15.41 9.58
C LEU A 361 2.54 -16.89 9.27
N TYR A 362 1.86 -17.16 8.15
CA TYR A 362 1.58 -18.52 7.69
C TYR A 362 2.06 -18.71 6.25
N ILE A 363 2.94 -19.69 6.04
CA ILE A 363 3.33 -20.17 4.72
C ILE A 363 2.68 -21.55 4.51
N ASN A 364 1.55 -21.57 3.80
CA ASN A 364 0.76 -22.76 3.52
C ASN A 364 1.12 -23.41 2.17
N GLY A 365 1.75 -22.67 1.26
CA GLY A 365 2.11 -23.16 -0.07
C GLY A 365 3.12 -22.27 -0.80
N GLY A 366 3.26 -22.51 -2.11
CA GLY A 366 4.13 -21.72 -3.00
C GLY A 366 5.57 -22.22 -3.14
N VAL A 367 6.32 -21.53 -3.99
CA VAL A 367 7.77 -21.66 -4.18
C VAL A 367 8.40 -20.31 -3.85
N ILE A 368 9.10 -20.24 -2.72
CA ILE A 368 9.63 -19.00 -2.15
C ILE A 368 11.16 -19.08 -2.12
N ASP A 369 11.82 -18.08 -2.67
CA ASP A 369 13.28 -17.91 -2.67
C ASP A 369 13.64 -16.56 -2.05
N VAL A 370 14.35 -16.60 -0.92
CA VAL A 370 14.70 -15.42 -0.12
C VAL A 370 16.22 -15.24 -0.09
N GLU A 371 16.67 -14.05 -0.46
CA GLU A 371 18.04 -13.57 -0.27
C GLU A 371 18.01 -12.41 0.74
N ALA A 372 18.22 -12.71 2.02
CA ALA A 372 18.07 -11.72 3.10
C ALA A 372 18.97 -12.02 4.31
N THR A 373 19.23 -10.99 5.13
CA THR A 373 19.91 -11.18 6.43
C THR A 373 18.96 -11.80 7.45
N SER A 374 17.74 -11.28 7.53
CA SER A 374 16.62 -11.88 8.25
C SER A 374 15.51 -12.20 7.25
N ALA A 375 15.00 -13.43 7.28
CA ALA A 375 14.05 -13.92 6.29
C ALA A 375 12.60 -13.83 6.79
N PHE A 376 12.39 -14.00 8.08
CA PHE A 376 11.07 -14.10 8.69
C PHE A 376 11.13 -13.53 10.11
N ASP A 377 10.37 -12.48 10.38
CA ASP A 377 10.03 -12.04 11.72
C ASP A 377 8.51 -12.10 11.93
N ALA A 378 8.11 -12.50 13.14
CA ALA A 378 6.72 -12.50 13.53
C ALA A 378 6.56 -12.37 15.05
N ASP A 379 5.74 -11.42 15.48
CA ASP A 379 5.39 -11.20 16.89
C ASP A 379 4.49 -12.31 17.44
N GLY A 380 3.63 -12.87 16.59
CA GLY A 380 2.67 -13.92 16.89
C GLY A 380 3.15 -15.32 16.55
N THR A 381 2.31 -16.05 15.81
CA THR A 381 2.60 -17.40 15.34
C THR A 381 3.27 -17.33 13.97
N ALA A 382 4.36 -18.08 13.79
CA ALA A 382 4.98 -18.29 12.48
C ALA A 382 4.99 -19.78 12.15
N GLU A 383 4.36 -20.16 11.04
CA GLU A 383 4.24 -21.56 10.63
C GLU A 383 4.59 -21.77 9.15
N LEU A 384 5.41 -22.79 8.89
CA LEU A 384 5.64 -23.33 7.55
C LEU A 384 4.83 -24.63 7.41
N ASN A 385 3.62 -24.51 6.89
CA ASN A 385 2.63 -25.58 6.74
C ASN A 385 2.74 -26.31 5.40
N GLY A 386 3.31 -25.68 4.37
CA GLY A 386 3.49 -26.27 3.04
C GLY A 386 4.39 -25.44 2.13
N GLY A 387 4.49 -25.85 0.87
CA GLY A 387 5.33 -25.17 -0.13
C GLY A 387 6.80 -25.57 -0.10
N THR A 388 7.64 -24.81 -0.81
CA THR A 388 9.09 -24.94 -0.84
C THR A 388 9.71 -23.58 -0.59
N VAL A 389 10.40 -23.44 0.55
CA VAL A 389 11.05 -22.19 0.95
C VAL A 389 12.57 -22.39 0.97
N THR A 390 13.28 -21.56 0.22
CA THR A 390 14.74 -21.51 0.18
C THR A 390 15.20 -20.16 0.72
N VAL A 391 16.10 -20.17 1.71
CA VAL A 391 16.69 -18.97 2.28
C VAL A 391 18.20 -19.04 2.05
N ASN A 392 18.74 -18.05 1.33
CA ASN A 392 20.17 -17.93 1.01
C ASN A 392 20.75 -19.22 0.40
N GLY A 393 19.96 -19.88 -0.46
CA GLY A 393 20.34 -21.13 -1.14
C GLY A 393 20.17 -22.42 -0.33
N GLU A 394 19.66 -22.35 0.91
CA GLU A 394 19.34 -23.51 1.73
C GLU A 394 17.83 -23.65 1.92
N GLN A 395 17.29 -24.84 1.61
CA GLN A 395 15.87 -25.12 1.84
C GLN A 395 15.62 -25.29 3.34
N ILE A 396 14.61 -24.60 3.87
CA ILE A 396 14.19 -24.72 5.27
C ILE A 396 12.97 -25.63 5.40
N THR A 397 12.75 -26.19 6.59
CA THR A 397 11.59 -27.03 6.91
C THR A 397 10.74 -26.49 8.05
N GLU A 398 11.17 -25.39 8.68
CA GLU A 398 10.46 -24.66 9.72
C GLU A 398 10.86 -23.18 9.65
N ILE A 399 9.95 -22.28 10.04
CA ILE A 399 10.28 -20.87 10.26
C ILE A 399 10.79 -20.74 11.69
N THR A 400 12.00 -20.22 11.86
CA THR A 400 12.55 -19.86 13.16
C THR A 400 12.45 -18.36 13.36
N VAL A 401 11.47 -17.92 14.14
CA VAL A 401 11.37 -16.51 14.54
C VAL A 401 12.52 -16.13 15.46
N SER A 402 13.27 -15.07 15.11
CA SER A 402 14.20 -14.47 16.03
C SER A 402 13.44 -13.65 17.05
N ARG A 403 12.87 -14.30 18.07
CA ARG A 403 12.34 -13.57 19.22
C ARG A 403 13.48 -12.78 19.85
N GLY A 404 13.59 -11.50 19.49
CA GLY A 404 14.52 -10.55 20.06
C GLY A 404 14.47 -10.71 21.56
N GLY A 405 15.61 -11.07 22.16
CA GLY A 405 15.72 -11.22 23.59
C GLY A 405 15.41 -9.89 24.25
N GLY A 406 14.14 -9.67 24.59
CA GLY A 406 13.67 -8.64 25.50
C GLY A 406 14.30 -8.90 26.86
N GLY A 407 15.55 -8.48 27.00
CA GLY A 407 16.27 -8.44 28.26
C GLY A 407 15.45 -7.60 29.21
N GLY A 408 14.76 -8.27 30.13
CA GLY A 408 13.92 -7.65 31.13
C GLY A 408 14.67 -6.53 31.85
N GLY A 409 14.37 -5.29 31.45
CA GLY A 409 14.64 -4.08 32.21
C GLY A 409 13.76 -4.07 33.44
N GLY A 410 14.06 -4.94 34.39
CA GLY A 410 13.38 -5.02 35.66
C GLY A 410 13.42 -3.67 36.37
N PHE A 411 12.22 -3.12 36.57
CA PHE A 411 11.89 -2.07 37.52
C PHE A 411 12.82 -2.06 38.74
N ARG A 412 13.61 -0.99 38.88
CA ARG A 412 14.07 -0.52 40.20
C ARG A 412 13.39 0.80 40.51
N GLY A 413 12.18 0.67 41.07
CA GLY A 413 11.67 1.67 41.99
C GLY A 413 12.57 1.74 43.22
N GLY A 414 12.98 2.94 43.59
CA GLY A 414 13.81 3.20 44.76
C GLY A 414 13.62 4.63 45.24
N ALA A 415 12.63 4.83 46.11
CA ALA A 415 12.41 6.07 46.82
C ALA A 415 13.57 6.43 47.75
N GLY A 416 13.81 7.74 47.91
CA GLY A 416 14.20 8.31 49.20
C GLY A 416 15.53 9.07 49.26
N GLY A 417 15.42 10.36 49.59
CA GLY A 417 16.22 10.93 50.68
C GLY A 417 17.27 12.00 50.34
N GLY A 418 16.85 13.27 50.44
CA GLY A 418 17.43 14.20 51.41
C GLY A 418 18.78 14.86 51.12
N GLY A 419 18.72 16.16 50.82
CA GLY A 419 19.46 17.20 51.56
C GLY A 419 20.86 17.57 51.05
N GLY A 420 21.13 18.89 50.98
CA GLY A 420 22.50 19.41 51.06
C GLY A 420 22.76 20.65 50.21
N MET A 421 22.89 21.79 50.87
CA MET A 421 23.27 23.10 50.36
C MET A 421 24.71 23.15 49.83
N GLY A 422 25.03 24.13 48.98
CA GLY A 422 26.36 24.77 49.05
C GLY A 422 26.95 25.27 47.73
N HIS A 423 26.86 26.60 47.56
CA HIS A 423 27.64 27.52 46.72
C HIS A 423 27.28 27.67 45.24
#